data_AF-A0A0P9DX45-F1
#
_entry.id   AF-A0A0P9DX45-F1
#
_cell.length_a   1.000
_cell.length_b   1.000
_cell.length_c   1.000
_cell.angle_alpha   90.00
_cell.angle_beta   90.00
_cell.angle_gamma   90.00
#
_symmetry.space_group_name_H-M   'P 1'
#
loop_
_entity.id
_entity.type
_entity.pdbx_description
1 polymer ?
#
loop_
_entity_poly.entity_id
_entity_poly.type
_entity_poly.pdbx_seq_one_letter_code
_entity_poly.pdbx_strand_id
1 'polypeptide(L)'
;MIEYGNPDIRELRFARFRSRAVVRSEQWIDVEVSLELEEGSEAPEGIVELGALIVCTRRGDIVEIVPQDEGRDCEYQFTEQEKAQLRTYYERIVRPTVETMR
;
A
#
# COMPACT_ATOMS: atom_id res chain seq x y z
N MET A 1 0.12 2.61 -11.48
CA MET A 1 0.35 3.95 -10.92
C MET A 1 -0.15 4.98 -11.90
N ILE A 2 -0.86 5.97 -11.38
CA ILE A 2 -1.40 7.12 -12.11
C ILE A 2 -0.65 8.33 -11.57
N GLU A 3 0.08 9.03 -12.44
CA GLU A 3 0.69 10.32 -12.11
C GLU A 3 -0.35 11.43 -12.29
N TYR A 4 -0.42 12.37 -11.35
CA TYR A 4 -1.41 13.45 -11.42
C TYR A 4 -1.15 14.35 -12.63
N GLY A 5 -2.10 14.37 -13.58
CA GLY A 5 -2.01 15.19 -14.80
C GLY A 5 -1.42 14.48 -16.02
N ASN A 6 -1.08 13.19 -15.92
CA ASN A 6 -0.55 12.38 -17.02
C ASN A 6 -1.49 11.20 -17.36
N PRO A 7 -1.94 11.03 -18.61
CA PRO A 7 -2.84 9.94 -19.00
C PRO A 7 -2.14 8.58 -19.14
N ASP A 8 -0.81 8.51 -19.10
CA ASP A 8 -0.08 7.23 -19.21
C ASP A 8 -0.18 6.42 -17.92
N ILE A 9 -1.13 5.47 -17.90
CA ILE A 9 -1.30 4.52 -16.82
C ILE A 9 -0.36 3.33 -17.04
N ARG A 10 0.52 3.07 -16.08
CA ARG A 10 1.31 1.83 -16.02
C ARG A 10 0.87 1.00 -14.84
N GLU A 11 0.36 -0.19 -15.08
CA GLU A 11 -0.05 -1.09 -13.99
C GLU A 11 1.14 -1.91 -13.48
N LEU A 12 1.38 -1.81 -12.19
CA LEU A 12 2.41 -2.53 -11.49
C LEU A 12 1.90 -3.89 -11.00
N ARG A 13 2.80 -4.87 -11.04
CA ARG A 13 2.59 -6.18 -10.43
C ARG A 13 3.57 -6.36 -9.29
N PHE A 14 3.06 -6.79 -8.15
CA PHE A 14 3.85 -6.93 -6.93
C PHE A 14 4.20 -8.41 -6.71
N ALA A 15 5.49 -8.72 -6.70
CA ALA A 15 6.00 -10.05 -6.43
C ALA A 15 5.97 -10.39 -4.94
N ARG A 16 6.30 -9.41 -4.09
CA ARG A 16 6.34 -9.60 -2.63
C ARG A 16 5.90 -8.37 -1.87
N PHE A 17 5.38 -8.63 -0.68
CA PHE A 17 4.91 -7.66 0.29
C PHE A 17 5.56 -7.97 1.64
N ARG A 18 5.99 -6.93 2.34
CA ARG A 18 6.35 -7.00 3.77
C ARG A 18 5.65 -5.86 4.48
N SER A 19 5.12 -6.10 5.67
CA SER A 19 4.37 -5.06 6.37
C SER A 19 4.64 -4.99 7.86
N ARG A 20 4.44 -3.80 8.40
CA ARG A 20 4.44 -3.51 9.83
C ARG A 20 3.18 -2.74 10.19
N ALA A 21 2.42 -3.24 11.16
CA ALA A 21 1.26 -2.55 11.71
C ALA A 21 1.65 -1.76 12.97
N VAL A 22 1.18 -0.52 13.06
CA VAL A 22 1.44 0.42 14.17
C VAL A 22 0.13 1.05 14.61
N VAL A 23 -0.17 0.98 15.90
CA VAL A 23 -1.33 1.69 16.47
C VAL A 23 -1.03 3.17 16.47
N ARG A 24 -1.71 3.94 15.61
CA ARG A 24 -1.56 5.39 15.52
C ARG A 24 -2.38 6.10 16.59
N SER A 25 -3.61 5.65 16.83
CA SER A 25 -4.53 6.25 17.80
C SER A 25 -5.59 5.27 18.28
N GLU A 26 -6.52 5.74 19.11
CA GLU A 26 -7.67 4.95 19.57
C GLU A 26 -8.55 4.42 18.42
N GLN A 27 -8.51 5.05 17.25
CA GLN A 27 -9.35 4.71 16.10
C GLN A 27 -8.58 4.06 14.95
N TRP A 28 -7.30 4.40 14.80
CA TRP A 28 -6.54 4.12 13.58
C TRP A 28 -5.31 3.25 13.82
N ILE A 29 -5.10 2.32 12.90
CA ILE A 29 -3.88 1.55 12.75
C ILE A 29 -3.32 1.83 11.37
N ASP A 30 -2.04 2.18 11.35
CA ASP A 30 -1.27 2.40 10.15
C ASP A 30 -0.51 1.11 9.82
N VAL A 31 -0.60 0.66 8.58
CA VAL A 31 0.11 -0.50 8.08
C VAL A 31 1.04 -0.04 6.97
N GLU A 32 2.32 0.04 7.29
CA GLU A 32 3.38 0.31 6.32
C GLU A 32 3.67 -0.97 5.54
N VAL A 33 3.73 -0.89 4.22
CA VAL A 33 3.96 -2.03 3.32
C VAL A 33 5.11 -1.70 2.36
N SER A 34 6.19 -2.48 2.43
CA SER A 34 7.25 -2.47 1.40
C SER A 34 6.87 -3.37 0.23
N LEU A 35 7.09 -2.91 -0.99
CA LEU A 35 6.69 -3.60 -2.22
C LEU A 35 7.92 -3.99 -3.05
N GLU A 36 7.99 -5.26 -3.45
CA GLU A 36 8.93 -5.72 -4.48
C GLU A 36 8.15 -5.97 -5.77
N LEU A 37 8.58 -5.38 -6.88
CA LEU A 37 7.94 -5.52 -8.18
C LEU A 37 8.27 -6.87 -8.84
N GLU A 38 7.35 -7.38 -9.65
CA GLU A 38 7.64 -8.50 -10.56
C GLU A 38 8.66 -8.10 -11.64
N GLU A 39 9.38 -9.09 -12.16
CA GLU A 39 10.30 -8.88 -13.27
C GLU A 39 9.56 -8.29 -14.49
N GLY A 40 10.09 -7.19 -15.04
CA GLY A 40 9.47 -6.44 -16.13
C GLY A 40 8.41 -5.42 -15.69
N SER A 41 8.15 -5.28 -14.39
CA SER A 41 7.36 -4.18 -13.82
C SER A 41 8.30 -3.13 -13.23
N GLU A 42 8.17 -1.88 -13.68
CA GLU A 42 9.03 -0.77 -13.26
C GLU A 42 8.19 0.36 -12.66
N ALA A 43 8.62 0.84 -11.49
CA ALA A 43 8.03 2.04 -10.89
C ALA A 43 8.31 3.28 -11.76
N PRO A 44 7.49 4.34 -11.65
CA PRO A 44 7.79 5.63 -12.29
C PRO A 44 9.19 6.13 -11.93
N GLU A 45 9.85 6.85 -12.85
CA GLU A 45 11.25 7.31 -12.72
C GLU A 45 11.51 8.20 -11.48
N GLY A 46 10.46 8.75 -10.86
CA GLY A 46 10.54 9.56 -9.64
C GLY A 46 10.42 8.76 -8.33
N ILE A 47 10.23 7.45 -8.37
CA ILE A 47 10.10 6.62 -7.15
C ILE A 47 11.40 5.88 -6.87
N VAL A 48 11.97 6.14 -5.70
CA VAL A 48 13.21 5.52 -5.24
C VAL A 48 12.91 4.21 -4.49
N GLU A 49 11.94 4.23 -3.59
CA GLU A 49 11.50 3.07 -2.81
C GLU A 49 9.99 3.02 -2.71
N LEU A 50 9.36 2.22 -3.58
CA LEU A 50 7.90 2.07 -3.60
C LEU A 50 7.40 1.34 -2.35
N GLY A 51 6.54 2.02 -1.61
CA GLY A 51 5.75 1.47 -0.51
C GLY A 51 4.26 1.77 -0.65
N ALA A 52 3.51 1.27 0.32
CA ALA A 52 2.12 1.66 0.54
C ALA A 52 1.85 1.87 2.03
N LEU A 53 1.03 2.87 2.34
CA LEU A 53 0.40 3.00 3.64
C LEU A 53 -1.06 2.58 3.51
N ILE A 54 -1.44 1.57 4.30
CA ILE A 54 -2.83 1.15 4.46
C ILE A 54 -3.30 1.64 5.83
N VAL A 55 -4.30 2.51 5.86
CA VAL A 55 -4.94 2.96 7.09
C VAL A 55 -6.19 2.13 7.31
N CYS A 56 -6.33 1.56 8.51
CA CYS A 56 -7.49 0.75 8.87
C CYS A 56 -8.02 1.06 10.27
N THR A 57 -9.28 0.71 10.51
CA THR A 57 -9.90 0.81 11.84
C THR A 57 -9.31 -0.26 12.77
N ARG A 58 -9.56 -0.12 14.08
CA ARG A 58 -9.25 -1.17 15.09
C ARG A 58 -9.96 -2.51 14.83
N ARG A 59 -10.98 -2.54 13.95
CA ARG A 59 -11.70 -3.73 13.53
C ARG A 59 -11.13 -4.36 12.25
N GLY A 60 -10.11 -3.75 11.66
CA GLY A 60 -9.49 -4.18 10.42
C GLY A 60 -10.18 -3.70 9.15
N ASP A 61 -11.12 -2.74 9.25
CA ASP A 61 -11.76 -2.18 8.06
C ASP A 61 -10.81 -1.18 7.40
N ILE A 62 -10.40 -1.43 6.15
CA ILE A 62 -9.55 -0.52 5.38
C ILE A 62 -10.31 0.78 5.13
N VAL A 63 -9.68 1.91 5.46
CA VAL A 63 -10.18 3.26 5.16
C VAL A 63 -9.47 3.86 3.97
N GLU A 64 -8.16 3.64 3.87
CA GLU A 64 -7.34 4.28 2.84
C GLU A 64 -6.16 3.39 2.46
N ILE A 65 -5.75 3.52 1.19
CA ILE A 65 -4.53 2.92 0.64
C ILE A 65 -3.87 4.00 -0.21
N VAL A 66 -2.68 4.43 0.19
CA VAL A 66 -1.89 5.44 -0.52
C VAL A 66 -0.51 4.91 -0.88
N PRO A 67 0.03 5.24 -2.06
CA PRO A 67 1.42 4.94 -2.37
C PRO A 67 2.35 5.82 -1.55
N GLN A 68 3.52 5.28 -1.25
CA GLN A 68 4.60 5.99 -0.61
C GLN A 68 5.89 5.84 -1.41
N ASP A 69 6.74 6.86 -1.32
CA ASP A 69 8.14 6.82 -1.72
C ASP A 69 9.00 7.07 -0.49
N GLU A 70 9.92 6.15 -0.19
CA GLU A 70 10.77 6.20 1.01
C GLU A 70 9.97 6.36 2.33
N GLY A 71 8.78 5.74 2.38
CA GLY A 71 7.87 5.80 3.53
C GLY A 71 7.13 7.13 3.71
N ARG A 72 7.07 7.97 2.66
CA ARG A 72 6.35 9.25 2.65
C ARG A 72 5.35 9.30 1.51
N ASP A 73 4.25 10.01 1.70
CA ASP A 73 3.26 10.19 0.64
C ASP A 73 3.90 10.83 -0.60
N CYS A 74 3.50 10.35 -1.79
CA CYS A 74 4.00 10.83 -3.06
C CYS A 74 2.85 11.33 -3.96
N GLU A 75 3.19 11.92 -5.11
CA GLU A 75 2.23 12.52 -6.05
C GLU A 75 1.47 11.51 -6.92
N TYR A 76 1.83 10.23 -6.80
CA TYR A 76 1.22 9.15 -7.55
C TYR A 76 -0.01 8.60 -6.86
N GLN A 77 -0.83 7.88 -7.61
CA GLN A 77 -1.92 7.07 -7.08
C GLN A 77 -1.81 5.64 -7.58
N PHE A 78 -2.15 4.68 -6.71
CA PHE A 78 -2.36 3.31 -7.16
C PHE A 78 -3.59 3.22 -8.07
N THR A 79 -3.51 2.39 -9.11
CA THR A 79 -4.66 1.97 -9.89
C THR A 79 -5.55 1.05 -9.05
N GLU A 80 -6.78 0.81 -9.50
CA GLU A 80 -7.67 -0.12 -8.79
C GLU A 80 -7.14 -1.57 -8.80
N GLN A 81 -6.40 -1.98 -9.83
CA GLN A 81 -5.77 -3.30 -9.86
C GLN A 81 -4.66 -3.43 -8.81
N GLU A 82 -3.84 -2.40 -8.64
CA GLU A 82 -2.79 -2.35 -7.61
C GLU A 82 -3.40 -2.35 -6.19
N LYS A 83 -4.46 -1.55 -5.98
CA LYS A 83 -5.21 -1.58 -4.72
C LYS A 83 -5.84 -2.95 -4.46
N ALA A 84 -6.31 -3.65 -5.49
CA ALA A 84 -6.87 -5.00 -5.33
C ALA A 84 -5.81 -6.02 -4.87
N GLN A 85 -4.56 -5.92 -5.36
CA GLN A 85 -3.43 -6.73 -4.88
C GLN A 85 -3.14 -6.43 -3.40
N LEU A 86 -3.08 -5.15 -3.01
CA LEU A 86 -2.86 -4.72 -1.63
C LEU A 86 -3.98 -5.14 -0.68
N ARG A 87 -5.25 -5.01 -1.09
CA ARG A 87 -6.41 -5.49 -0.33
C ARG A 87 -6.34 -7.00 -0.10
N THR A 88 -5.99 -7.76 -1.13
CA THR A 88 -5.84 -9.22 -1.03
C THR A 88 -4.73 -9.60 -0.06
N TYR A 89 -3.58 -8.93 -0.13
CA TYR A 89 -2.50 -9.11 0.84
C TYR A 89 -2.94 -8.77 2.26
N TYR A 90 -3.57 -7.60 2.45
CA TYR A 90 -4.05 -7.15 3.74
C TYR A 90 -5.01 -8.16 4.38
N GLU A 91 -6.07 -8.56 3.67
CA GLU A 91 -7.09 -9.47 4.18
C GLU A 91 -6.51 -10.83 4.60
N ARG A 92 -5.55 -11.36 3.83
CA ARG A 92 -4.98 -12.69 4.06
C ARG A 92 -3.90 -12.71 5.12
N ILE A 93 -3.07 -11.66 5.20
CA ILE A 93 -1.81 -11.68 5.95
C ILE A 93 -1.83 -10.69 7.11
N VAL A 94 -2.36 -9.48 6.91
CA VAL A 94 -2.23 -8.38 7.87
C VAL A 94 -3.42 -8.32 8.82
N ARG A 95 -4.65 -8.44 8.30
CA ARG A 95 -5.89 -8.32 9.07
C ARG A 95 -5.93 -9.20 10.31
N PRO A 96 -5.50 -10.48 10.29
CA PRO A 96 -5.47 -11.30 11.50
C PRO A 96 -4.59 -10.71 12.61
N THR A 97 -3.46 -10.06 12.23
CA THR A 97 -2.59 -9.38 13.19
C THR A 97 -3.29 -8.15 13.74
N VAL A 98 -3.85 -7.30 12.87
CA VAL A 98 -4.57 -6.07 13.25
C VAL A 98 -5.69 -6.34 14.26
N GLU A 99 -6.49 -7.39 14.06
CA GLU A 99 -7.62 -7.72 14.94
C GLU A 99 -7.20 -8.14 16.35
N THR A 100 -5.95 -8.58 16.52
CA THR A 100 -5.36 -8.94 17.83
C THR A 100 -4.72 -7.76 18.56
N MET A 101 -4.46 -6.64 17.87
CA MET A 101 -3.73 -5.49 18.42
C MET A 101 -4.55 -4.63 19.39
N ARG A 102 -5.57 -5.18 20.07
CA ARG A 102 -6.56 -4.44 20.88
C ARG A 102 -5.99 -3.68 22.06
#